data_AF-A0A0Q9Y0T5-F1
#
_entry.id   AF-A0A0Q9Y0T5-F1
#
_cell.length_a   1.000
_cell.length_b   1.000
_cell.length_c   1.000
_cell.angle_alpha   90.00
_cell.angle_beta   90.00
_cell.angle_gamma   90.00
#
_symmetry.space_group_name_H-M   'P 1'
#
loop_
_entity.id
_entity.type
_entity.pdbx_description
1 polymer ?
#
loop_
_entity_poly.entity_id
_entity_poly.type
_entity_poly.pdbx_seq_one_letter_code
_entity_poly.pdbx_strand_id
1 'polypeptide(L)'
;MPKWRIAYRSAGSHKGIWSGPDIKDVIKAESATGSKGIIVCELLTVTENIEALFDIGYDVQSLCQKLGIEVFRTPMLNDSFDFILALKDIVIDKWTATCINQKIKKLGQRCFHFSVKITRSGDILR
;
A
#
# COMPACT_ATOMS: atom_id res chain seq x y z
N MET A 1 3.37 19.44 18.14
CA MET A 1 3.39 18.93 16.75
C MET A 1 3.16 17.42 16.76
N PRO A 2 2.56 16.82 15.73
CA PRO A 2 2.41 15.37 15.64
C PRO A 2 3.79 14.67 15.66
N LYS A 3 3.84 13.47 16.26
CA LYS A 3 5.06 12.65 16.38
C LYS A 3 5.41 11.86 15.10
N TRP A 4 4.93 12.32 13.94
CA TRP A 4 5.17 11.70 12.64
C TRP A 4 5.46 12.76 11.57
N ARG A 5 6.10 12.33 10.49
CA ARG A 5 6.41 13.13 9.29
C ARG A 5 6.10 12.30 8.05
N ILE A 6 5.71 12.97 6.97
CA ILE A 6 5.72 12.38 5.64
C ILE A 6 7.08 12.68 5.01
N ALA A 7 7.66 11.67 4.39
CA ALA A 7 8.90 11.77 3.64
C ALA A 7 8.81 10.93 2.37
N TYR A 8 9.67 11.25 1.41
CA TYR A 8 9.74 10.62 0.10
C TYR A 8 11.10 9.96 -0.08
N ARG A 9 11.18 8.99 -0.98
CA ARG A 9 12.43 8.27 -1.30
C ARG A 9 12.54 8.07 -2.80
N SER A 10 13.64 7.43 -3.22
CA SER A 10 13.89 7.06 -4.62
C SER A 10 14.03 8.26 -5.57
N ALA A 11 14.40 9.43 -5.04
CA ALA A 11 14.75 10.56 -5.89
C ALA A 11 15.96 10.18 -6.77
N GLY A 12 15.74 10.09 -8.08
CA GLY A 12 16.74 9.71 -9.06
C GLY A 12 17.72 10.84 -9.40
N SER A 13 18.76 10.51 -10.17
CA SER A 13 19.83 11.43 -10.57
C SER A 13 19.41 12.50 -11.59
N HIS A 14 18.19 12.41 -12.12
CA HIS A 14 17.68 13.39 -13.07
C HIS A 14 17.42 14.74 -12.38
N LYS A 15 17.74 15.85 -13.07
CA LYS A 15 17.62 17.24 -12.59
C LYS A 15 16.17 17.73 -12.45
N GLY A 16 15.20 16.83 -12.41
CA GLY A 16 13.79 17.15 -12.23
C GLY A 16 13.47 17.52 -10.78
N ILE A 17 12.30 18.14 -10.59
CA ILE A 17 11.77 18.41 -9.24
C ILE A 17 11.19 17.10 -8.71
N TRP A 18 11.80 16.55 -7.67
CA TRP A 18 11.33 15.37 -6.96
C TRP A 18 10.38 15.76 -5.83
N SER A 19 9.51 14.81 -5.44
CA SER A 19 8.71 14.98 -4.23
C SER A 19 9.62 15.03 -3.01
N GLY A 20 9.37 15.99 -2.12
CA GLY A 20 10.15 16.19 -0.90
C GLY A 20 9.26 16.38 0.32
N PRO A 21 9.81 16.21 1.54
CA PRO A 21 11.24 16.06 1.83
C PRO A 21 11.77 14.64 1.61
N ASP A 22 13.07 14.50 1.28
CA ASP A 22 13.73 13.20 1.21
C ASP A 22 13.85 12.57 2.61
N ILE A 23 13.61 11.27 2.70
CA ILE A 23 13.63 10.52 3.97
C ILE A 23 14.97 10.63 4.69
N LYS A 24 16.09 10.63 3.98
CA LYS A 24 17.42 10.75 4.59
C LYS A 24 17.60 12.12 5.24
N ASP A 25 16.98 13.16 4.70
CA ASP A 25 17.05 14.50 5.27
C ASP A 25 16.12 14.66 6.48
N VAL A 26 14.92 14.06 6.42
CA VAL A 26 14.03 14.00 7.60
C VAL A 26 14.71 13.26 8.75
N ILE A 27 15.38 12.13 8.48
CA ILE A 27 16.08 11.36 9.50
C ILE A 27 17.22 12.16 10.15
N LYS A 28 18.03 12.86 9.35
CA LYS A 28 19.09 13.74 9.89
C LYS A 28 18.51 14.84 10.77
N ALA A 29 17.42 15.47 10.33
CA ALA A 29 16.76 16.53 11.09
C ALA A 29 16.21 16.02 12.43
N GLU A 30 15.53 14.88 12.45
CA GLU A 30 15.00 14.29 13.69
C GLU A 30 16.10 13.72 14.59
N SER A 31 17.22 13.25 14.04
CA SER A 31 18.41 12.90 14.82
C SER A 31 18.99 14.13 15.54
N ALA A 32 19.06 15.28 14.85
CA ALA A 32 19.56 16.54 15.42
C ALA A 32 18.67 17.10 16.55
N THR A 33 17.40 16.70 16.63
CA THR A 33 16.52 17.05 17.76
C THR A 33 16.70 16.14 18.98
N GLY A 34 17.58 15.13 18.90
CA GLY A 34 17.87 14.18 19.98
C GLY A 34 17.01 12.91 19.94
N SER A 35 16.33 12.62 18.84
CA SER A 35 15.57 11.38 18.68
C SER A 35 16.49 10.16 18.72
N LYS A 36 16.16 9.17 19.55
CA LYS A 36 16.97 7.95 19.71
C LYS A 36 16.65 6.86 18.69
N GLY A 37 15.52 6.97 18.01
CA GLY A 37 15.15 6.04 16.97
C GLY A 37 13.93 6.48 16.18
N ILE A 38 13.70 5.78 15.06
CA ILE A 38 12.63 6.06 14.11
C ILE A 38 11.92 4.77 13.70
N ILE A 39 10.64 4.90 13.33
CA ILE A 39 9.86 3.83 12.70
C ILE A 39 9.51 4.29 11.28
N VAL A 40 9.88 3.49 10.29
CA VAL A 40 9.53 3.73 8.88
C VAL A 40 8.34 2.86 8.51
N CYS A 41 7.24 3.52 8.15
CA CYS A 41 6.07 2.89 7.55
C CYS A 41 6.04 3.24 6.06
N GLU A 42 6.20 2.23 5.21
CA GLU A 42 6.19 2.39 3.76
C GLU A 42 4.75 2.42 3.24
N LEU A 43 4.48 3.35 2.32
CA LEU A 43 3.16 3.60 1.76
C LEU A 43 3.15 3.63 0.21
N LEU A 44 4.32 3.66 -0.43
CA LEU A 44 4.47 3.80 -1.88
C LEU A 44 4.46 2.46 -2.63
N THR A 45 4.76 1.37 -1.93
CA THR A 45 4.68 0.01 -2.46
C THR A 45 3.96 -0.89 -1.47
N VAL A 46 3.25 -1.90 -1.99
CA VAL A 46 2.60 -2.93 -1.19
C VAL A 46 3.47 -4.18 -1.02
N THR A 47 4.54 -4.32 -1.81
CA THR A 47 5.46 -5.46 -1.77
C THR A 47 6.91 -5.03 -1.51
N GLU A 48 7.70 -5.96 -1.00
CA GLU A 48 9.16 -5.83 -0.90
C GLU A 48 9.85 -5.97 -2.26
N ASN A 49 9.74 -4.93 -3.09
CA ASN A 49 10.51 -4.84 -4.31
C ASN A 49 11.96 -4.41 -4.04
N ILE A 50 12.81 -4.48 -5.06
CA ILE A 50 14.23 -4.12 -4.95
C ILE A 50 14.43 -2.68 -4.44
N GLU A 51 13.61 -1.74 -4.89
CA GLU A 51 13.71 -0.34 -4.48
C GLU A 51 13.43 -0.17 -2.98
N ALA A 52 12.37 -0.78 -2.44
CA ALA A 52 12.07 -0.71 -1.02
C ALA A 52 13.15 -1.38 -0.15
N LEU A 53 13.69 -2.51 -0.62
CA LEU A 53 14.79 -3.20 0.06
C LEU A 53 16.07 -2.38 0.09
N PHE A 54 16.42 -1.69 -1.00
CA PHE A 54 17.61 -0.85 -1.04
C PHE A 54 17.40 0.49 -0.32
N ASP A 55 16.37 1.25 -0.67
CA ASP A 55 16.17 2.60 -0.14
C ASP A 55 15.94 2.59 1.38
N ILE A 56 15.08 1.69 1.86
CA ILE A 56 14.74 1.63 3.29
C ILE A 56 15.55 0.56 4.00
N GLY A 57 15.65 -0.64 3.41
CA GLY A 57 16.33 -1.77 4.04
C GLY A 57 17.84 -1.59 4.12
N TYR A 58 18.48 -0.90 3.17
CA TYR A 58 19.93 -0.72 3.17
C TYR A 58 20.35 0.74 3.45
N ASP A 59 19.89 1.69 2.64
CA ASP A 59 20.31 3.09 2.66
C ASP A 59 19.93 3.79 3.97
N VAL A 60 18.65 3.71 4.36
CA VAL A 60 18.15 4.27 5.61
C VAL A 60 18.79 3.57 6.82
N GLN A 61 18.94 2.25 6.79
CA GLN A 61 19.60 1.52 7.87
C GLN A 61 21.06 1.94 8.04
N SER A 62 21.81 2.07 6.94
CA SER A 62 23.19 2.56 6.95
C SER A 62 23.29 3.99 7.49
N LEU A 63 22.36 4.87 7.12
CA LEU A 63 22.32 6.23 7.63
C LEU A 63 22.06 6.26 9.15
N CYS A 64 21.08 5.51 9.63
CA CYS A 64 20.73 5.47 11.05
C CYS A 64 21.89 4.93 11.89
N GLN A 65 22.60 3.91 11.40
CA GLN A 65 23.81 3.41 12.04
C GLN A 65 24.90 4.49 12.16
N LYS A 66 25.12 5.28 11.11
CA LYS A 66 26.10 6.39 11.14
C LYS A 66 25.70 7.50 12.11
N LEU A 67 24.40 7.74 12.27
CA LEU A 67 23.85 8.74 13.18
C LEU A 67 23.71 8.23 14.62
N GLY A 68 23.94 6.93 14.87
CA GLY A 68 23.79 6.33 16.20
C GLY A 68 22.34 6.27 16.70
N ILE A 69 21.37 6.21 15.78
CA ILE A 69 19.94 6.08 16.11
C ILE A 69 19.41 4.71 15.68
N GLU A 70 18.43 4.19 16.40
CA GLU A 70 17.75 2.95 16.04
C GLU A 70 16.74 3.17 14.91
N VAL A 71 16.56 2.15 14.07
CA VAL A 71 15.54 2.17 13.03
C VAL A 71 14.79 0.85 12.97
N PHE A 72 13.47 0.97 12.89
CA PHE A 72 12.58 -0.17 12.64
C PHE A 72 11.75 0.10 11.39
N ARG A 73 11.60 -0.91 10.53
CA ARG A 73 10.71 -0.86 9.37
C ARG A 73 9.51 -1.75 9.65
N THR A 74 8.30 -1.23 9.46
CA THR A 74 7.10 -2.07 9.56
C THR A 74 7.15 -3.18 8.50
N PRO A 75 6.63 -4.38 8.77
CA PRO A 75 6.44 -5.39 7.73
C PRO A 75 5.66 -4.81 6.55
N MET A 76 6.06 -5.15 5.31
CA MET A 76 5.26 -4.82 4.13
C MET A 76 3.99 -5.66 4.10
N LEU A 77 2.98 -5.19 3.36
CA LEU A 77 1.72 -5.90 3.21
C LEU A 77 1.91 -7.26 2.51
N ASN A 78 2.76 -7.34 1.49
CA ASN A 78 3.07 -8.56 0.74
C ASN A 78 1.81 -9.40 0.46
N ASP A 79 1.77 -10.66 0.90
CA ASP A 79 0.64 -11.58 0.82
C ASP A 79 -0.07 -11.76 2.18
N SER A 80 0.07 -10.79 3.09
CA SER A 80 -0.58 -10.82 4.40
C SER A 80 -2.09 -11.03 4.25
N PHE A 81 -2.64 -11.84 5.16
CA PHE A 81 -4.05 -12.23 5.13
C PHE A 81 -4.98 -11.01 5.11
N ASP A 82 -4.71 -10.02 5.96
CA ASP A 82 -5.50 -8.79 6.05
C ASP A 82 -5.48 -7.98 4.75
N PHE A 83 -4.33 -7.92 4.07
CA PHE A 83 -4.22 -7.24 2.79
C PHE A 83 -5.02 -7.95 1.69
N ILE A 84 -4.96 -9.28 1.63
CA ILE A 84 -5.76 -10.06 0.69
C ILE A 84 -7.26 -9.90 0.96
N LEU A 85 -7.69 -9.87 2.22
CA LEU A 85 -9.08 -9.59 2.56
C LEU A 85 -9.53 -8.20 2.12
N ALA A 86 -8.71 -7.16 2.35
CA ALA A 86 -9.00 -5.81 1.91
C ALA A 86 -9.11 -5.72 0.37
N LEU A 87 -8.20 -6.37 -0.37
CA LEU A 87 -8.27 -6.45 -1.82
C LEU A 87 -9.53 -7.15 -2.31
N LYS A 88 -9.90 -8.28 -1.68
CA LYS A 88 -11.13 -9.02 -1.97
C LYS A 88 -12.36 -8.12 -1.80
N ASP A 89 -12.44 -7.35 -0.71
CA ASP A 89 -13.55 -6.43 -0.47
C ASP A 89 -13.60 -5.31 -1.51
N ILE A 90 -12.47 -4.67 -1.83
CA ILE A 90 -12.39 -3.63 -2.87
C ILE A 90 -12.87 -4.15 -4.24
N VAL A 91 -12.44 -5.37 -4.61
CA VAL A 91 -12.85 -5.99 -5.88
C VAL A 91 -14.34 -6.31 -5.88
N ILE A 92 -14.87 -6.90 -4.81
CA ILE A 92 -16.30 -7.23 -4.71
C ILE A 92 -17.16 -5.97 -4.75
N ASP A 93 -16.77 -4.92 -4.02
CA ASP A 93 -17.48 -3.64 -3.99
C ASP A 93 -17.52 -3.03 -5.39
N LYS A 94 -16.38 -2.98 -6.07
CA LYS A 94 -16.29 -2.42 -7.42
C LYS A 94 -17.04 -3.26 -8.45
N TRP A 95 -16.94 -4.58 -8.35
CA TRP A 95 -17.65 -5.52 -9.22
C TRP A 95 -19.16 -5.37 -9.06
N THR A 96 -19.65 -5.34 -7.82
CA THR A 96 -21.08 -5.21 -7.50
C THR A 96 -21.64 -3.88 -7.99
N ALA A 97 -20.94 -2.77 -7.72
CA ALA A 97 -21.31 -1.46 -8.25
C ALA A 97 -21.37 -1.43 -9.78
N THR A 98 -20.43 -2.11 -10.46
CA THR A 98 -20.38 -2.18 -11.93
C THR A 98 -21.50 -3.06 -12.48
N CYS A 99 -21.75 -4.23 -11.90
CA CYS A 99 -22.82 -5.13 -12.31
C CYS A 99 -24.22 -4.57 -12.03
N ILE A 100 -24.40 -3.83 -10.93
CA ILE A 100 -25.64 -3.09 -10.66
C ILE A 100 -25.81 -1.98 -11.70
N ASN A 101 -24.77 -1.19 -11.99
CA ASN A 101 -24.86 -0.14 -13.02
C ASN A 101 -25.09 -0.70 -14.44
N GLN A 102 -24.50 -1.85 -14.78
CA GLN A 102 -24.79 -2.55 -16.03
C GLN A 102 -26.21 -3.13 -16.04
N LYS A 103 -26.71 -3.67 -14.93
CA LYS A 103 -28.11 -4.09 -14.79
C LYS A 103 -29.06 -2.91 -14.92
N ILE A 104 -28.78 -1.74 -14.34
CA ILE A 104 -29.61 -0.53 -14.47
C ILE A 104 -29.59 0.00 -15.90
N LYS A 105 -28.43 0.04 -16.57
CA LYS A 105 -28.34 0.41 -17.99
C LYS A 105 -29.09 -0.58 -18.90
N LYS A 106 -29.07 -1.88 -18.59
CA LYS A 106 -29.87 -2.90 -19.29
C LYS A 106 -31.36 -2.86 -18.91
N LEU A 107 -31.72 -2.50 -17.68
CA LEU A 107 -33.12 -2.36 -17.24
C LEU A 107 -33.80 -1.12 -17.84
N GLY A 108 -33.02 -0.14 -18.29
CA GLY A 108 -33.50 0.95 -19.16
C GLY A 108 -33.79 0.54 -20.61
N GLN A 109 -33.48 -0.70 -21.00
CA GLN A 109 -33.82 -1.29 -22.30
C GLN A 109 -34.65 -2.56 -22.08
N ARG A 110 -35.95 -2.46 -22.39
CA ARG A 110 -37.01 -3.45 -22.21
C ARG A 110 -36.60 -4.92 -22.50
N CYS A 111 -36.95 -5.82 -21.57
CA CYS A 111 -36.99 -7.31 -21.66
C CYS A 111 -35.62 -7.99 -21.92
N PHE A 112 -35.16 -9.05 -21.24
CA PHE A 112 -35.79 -10.31 -20.87
C PHE A 112 -35.20 -10.85 -19.54
N HIS A 113 -36.00 -11.61 -18.81
CA HIS A 113 -35.64 -12.27 -17.55
C HIS A 113 -34.61 -13.40 -17.80
N PHE A 114 -33.44 -13.32 -17.19
CA PHE A 114 -32.54 -14.47 -17.04
C PHE A 114 -32.21 -14.65 -15.56
N SER A 115 -32.81 -15.69 -14.96
CA SER A 115 -32.43 -16.17 -13.63
C SER A 115 -31.23 -17.09 -13.78
N VAL A 116 -30.06 -16.64 -13.30
CA VAL A 116 -28.90 -17.53 -13.12
C VAL A 116 -28.96 -18.09 -11.71
N LYS A 117 -29.21 -19.39 -11.59
CA LYS A 117 -29.15 -20.13 -10.33
C LYS A 117 -27.70 -20.56 -10.12
N ILE A 118 -27.01 -20.00 -9.13
CA ILE A 118 -25.66 -20.42 -8.75
C ILE A 118 -25.81 -21.51 -7.70
N THR A 119 -25.55 -22.77 -8.06
CA THR A 119 -25.45 -23.88 -7.12
C THR A 119 -24.04 -23.93 -6.54
N ARG A 120 -23.93 -24.08 -5.22
CA ARG A 120 -22.64 -24.38 -4.56
C ARG A 120 -22.43 -25.90 -4.59
N SER A 121 -21.17 -26.32 -4.45
CA SER A 121 -20.68 -27.69 -4.64
C SER A 121 -21.33 -28.82 -3.79
N GLY A 122 -22.42 -28.56 -3.06
CA GLY A 122 -23.15 -29.54 -2.25
C GLY A 122 -24.42 -30.11 -2.91
N ASP A 123 -24.88 -29.61 -4.05
CA ASP A 123 -26.21 -29.93 -4.59
C ASP A 123 -26.26 -31.10 -5.60
N ILE A 124 -25.23 -31.98 -5.65
CA ILE A 124 -25.15 -33.08 -6.66
C ILE A 124 -25.63 -34.45 -6.12
N LEU A 125 -26.20 -34.53 -4.93
CA LEU A 125 -26.82 -35.77 -4.44
C LEU A 125 -28.29 -35.56 -4.07
N ARG A 126 -29.16 -35.56 -5.09
CA ARG A 126 -30.54 -36.09 -5.08
C ARG A 126 -31.13 -36.10 -6.48
#